data_AF-A0A165N8W7-F1
#
_entry.id   AF-A0A165N8W7-F1
#
_cell.length_a   1.000
_cell.length_b   1.000
_cell.length_c   1.000
_cell.angle_alpha   90.00
_cell.angle_beta   90.00
_cell.angle_gamma   90.00
#
_symmetry.space_group_name_H-M   'P 1'
#
loop_
_entity.id
_entity.type
_entity.pdbx_description
1 polymer ?
#
loop_
_entity_poly.entity_id
_entity_poly.type
_entity_poly.pdbx_seq_one_letter_code
_entity_poly.pdbx_strand_id
1 'polypeptide(L)'
;MLVVAIMSFLACLTVGFVAIVNDAANDWTNDLVREVTVQIRPADGVNMLQEIDRTLALVREFPGVGDARALSDEETKGLLQPWLGEGLELEELPVPRLVLVEIDDPELLNLADMKAQIEQDIRAASVDDHRVWNRQLSAMANTAVLVGFGILVLVLFSMVLSVIFATQAAMSGNKDVVEVLHFVGAEVSFIASEFQRHFLVLGLKGGVIGGTIAALSFLVMGFFGSSDITSVSGNQVQALFGAVQVSAIGYVGIVAVVVLVAVLTALTSRLAVHRHLANMD
;
A
#
# COMPACT_ATOMS: atom_id res chain seq x y z
N MET A 1 -22.70 -20.27 6.97
CA MET A 1 -21.27 -20.57 6.72
C MET A 1 -20.78 -19.95 5.41
N LEU A 2 -21.42 -20.20 4.25
CA LEU A 2 -20.95 -19.72 2.94
C LEU A 2 -20.81 -18.18 2.87
N VAL A 3 -21.80 -17.43 3.37
CA VAL A 3 -21.73 -15.96 3.44
C VAL A 3 -20.51 -15.48 4.26
N VAL A 4 -20.25 -16.11 5.41
CA VAL A 4 -19.09 -15.77 6.26
C VAL A 4 -17.78 -16.07 5.54
N ALA A 5 -17.70 -17.17 4.78
CA ALA A 5 -16.51 -17.49 3.99
C ALA A 5 -16.26 -16.47 2.87
N ILE A 6 -17.31 -16.06 2.15
CA ILE A 6 -17.21 -15.03 1.11
C ILE A 6 -16.80 -13.68 1.70
N MET A 7 -17.44 -13.25 2.79
CA MET A 7 -17.11 -11.96 3.43
C MET A 7 -15.70 -11.97 4.03
N SER A 8 -15.27 -13.09 4.61
CA SER A 8 -13.89 -13.23 5.08
C SER A 8 -12.89 -13.21 3.92
N PHE A 9 -13.20 -13.86 2.80
CA PHE A 9 -12.38 -13.80 1.60
C PHE A 9 -12.24 -12.35 1.09
N LEU A 10 -13.35 -11.62 0.96
CA LEU A 10 -13.34 -10.22 0.54
C LEU A 10 -12.55 -9.34 1.51
N ALA A 11 -12.74 -9.51 2.83
CA ALA A 11 -11.99 -8.77 3.84
C ALA A 11 -10.48 -9.06 3.77
N CYS A 12 -10.09 -10.32 3.58
CA CYS A 12 -8.68 -10.71 3.41
C CYS A 12 -8.09 -10.14 2.11
N LEU A 13 -8.85 -10.12 1.01
CA LEU A 13 -8.42 -9.49 -0.24
C LEU A 13 -8.22 -7.99 -0.06
N THR A 14 -9.14 -7.28 0.61
CA THR A 14 -9.01 -5.85 0.86
C THR A 14 -7.75 -5.55 1.66
N VAL A 15 -7.48 -6.31 2.73
CA VAL A 15 -6.26 -6.13 3.53
C VAL A 15 -5.00 -6.41 2.72
N GLY A 16 -4.98 -7.49 1.93
CA GLY A 16 -3.82 -7.81 1.09
C GLY A 16 -3.56 -6.75 0.02
N PHE A 17 -4.61 -6.24 -0.62
CA PHE A 17 -4.48 -5.17 -1.62
C PHE A 17 -4.00 -3.86 -1.01
N VAL A 18 -4.54 -3.49 0.15
CA VAL A 18 -4.09 -2.30 0.90
C VAL A 18 -2.61 -2.43 1.31
N ALA A 19 -2.18 -3.61 1.75
CA ALA A 19 -0.78 -3.86 2.08
C ALA A 19 0.13 -3.69 0.86
N ILE A 20 -0.23 -4.26 -0.30
CA ILE A 20 0.54 -4.12 -1.55
C ILE A 20 0.65 -2.64 -1.95
N VAL A 21 -0.46 -1.89 -1.94
CA VAL A 21 -0.47 -0.48 -2.31
C VAL A 21 0.37 0.35 -1.35
N ASN A 22 0.30 0.07 -0.05
CA ASN A 22 1.08 0.75 0.97
C ASN A 22 2.58 0.47 0.82
N ASP A 23 2.96 -0.78 0.59
CA ASP A 23 4.37 -1.17 0.41
C ASP A 23 4.94 -0.53 -0.86
N ALA A 24 4.23 -0.61 -1.99
CA ALA A 24 4.64 0.04 -3.24
C ALA A 24 4.78 1.57 -3.10
N ALA A 25 3.86 2.21 -2.37
CA ALA A 25 3.95 3.65 -2.10
C ALA A 25 5.16 4.01 -1.24
N ASN A 26 5.48 3.21 -0.22
CA ASN A 26 6.63 3.43 0.64
C ASN A 26 7.95 3.21 -0.08
N ASP A 27 8.05 2.16 -0.90
CA ASP A 27 9.24 1.87 -1.70
C ASP A 27 9.55 3.04 -2.66
N TRP A 28 8.55 3.51 -3.41
CA TRP A 28 8.68 4.68 -4.28
C TRP A 28 9.05 5.95 -3.53
N THR A 29 8.47 6.15 -2.35
CA THR A 29 8.75 7.35 -1.56
C THR A 29 10.20 7.33 -1.08
N ASN A 30 10.70 6.18 -0.64
CA ASN A 30 12.06 6.04 -0.12
C ASN A 30 13.13 6.18 -1.21
N ASP A 31 12.91 5.62 -2.40
CA ASP A 31 13.86 5.70 -3.50
C ASP A 31 13.98 7.13 -4.06
N LEU A 32 12.88 7.90 -4.13
CA LEU A 32 12.86 9.26 -4.67
C LEU A 32 13.24 10.37 -3.68
N VAL A 33 13.21 10.12 -2.37
CA VAL A 33 13.55 11.15 -1.36
C VAL A 33 15.06 11.38 -1.23
N ARG A 34 15.87 10.41 -1.67
CA ARG A 34 17.32 10.38 -1.44
C ARG A 34 18.15 10.89 -2.61
N GLU A 35 17.52 11.34 -3.69
CA GLU A 35 18.24 11.84 -4.86
C GLU A 35 17.72 13.22 -5.24
N VAL A 36 18.65 14.15 -5.46
CA VAL A 36 18.36 15.50 -5.97
C VAL A 36 19.18 15.73 -7.22
N THR A 37 18.52 16.27 -8.24
CA THR A 37 19.17 16.58 -9.51
C THR A 37 19.38 18.08 -9.62
N VAL A 38 20.65 18.48 -9.74
CA VAL A 38 21.01 19.85 -10.10
C VAL A 38 21.24 19.89 -11.61
N GLN A 39 20.51 20.75 -12.30
CA GLN A 39 20.62 20.91 -13.75
C GLN A 39 21.36 22.20 -14.07
N ILE A 40 22.39 22.11 -14.90
CA ILE A 40 23.13 23.27 -15.41
C ILE A 40 22.79 23.39 -16.90
N ARG A 41 22.12 24.48 -17.30
CA ARG A 41 21.74 24.70 -18.69
C ARG A 41 22.88 25.33 -19.48
N PRO A 42 23.10 24.94 -20.75
CA PRO A 42 24.05 25.61 -21.62
C PRO A 42 23.63 27.07 -21.81
N ALA A 43 24.54 28.01 -21.58
CA ALA A 43 24.31 29.43 -21.78
C ALA A 43 25.58 30.11 -22.32
N ASP A 44 25.39 31.18 -23.11
CA ASP A 44 26.50 31.88 -23.76
C ASP A 44 27.51 32.42 -22.74
N GLY A 45 28.78 32.06 -22.93
CA GLY A 45 29.88 32.50 -22.07
C GLY A 45 30.00 31.75 -20.73
N VAL A 46 29.28 30.63 -20.55
CA VAL A 46 29.42 29.75 -19.38
C VAL A 46 30.35 28.60 -19.70
N ASN A 47 31.39 28.41 -18.87
CA ASN A 47 32.24 27.23 -18.94
C ASN A 47 31.60 26.10 -18.13
N MET A 48 30.91 25.19 -18.84
CA MET A 48 30.16 24.09 -18.21
C MET A 48 30.99 23.24 -17.26
N LEU A 49 32.24 22.95 -17.62
CA LEU A 49 33.13 22.11 -16.81
C LEU A 49 33.46 22.78 -15.47
N GLN A 50 33.71 24.09 -15.50
CA GLN A 50 33.97 24.89 -14.30
C GLN A 50 32.73 25.02 -13.40
N GLU A 51 31.55 25.19 -13.99
CA GLU A 51 30.31 25.27 -13.20
C GLU A 51 29.92 23.91 -12.60
N ILE A 52 30.19 22.80 -13.29
CA ILE A 52 30.02 21.45 -12.74
C ILE A 52 30.92 21.27 -11.51
N ASP A 53 32.21 21.59 -11.63
CA ASP A 53 33.17 21.43 -10.52
C ASP A 53 32.78 22.31 -9.32
N ARG A 54 32.33 23.54 -9.57
CA ARG A 54 31.77 24.42 -8.52
C ARG A 54 30.52 23.87 -7.88
N THR A 55 29.61 23.30 -8.67
CA THR A 55 28.38 22.66 -8.17
C THR A 55 28.73 21.49 -7.27
N LEU A 56 29.65 20.62 -7.69
CA LEU A 56 30.09 19.48 -6.90
C LEU A 56 30.75 19.91 -5.59
N ALA A 57 31.60 20.95 -5.63
CA ALA A 57 32.22 21.48 -4.42
C ALA A 57 31.18 22.05 -3.45
N LEU A 58 30.27 22.89 -3.95
CA LEU A 58 29.24 23.56 -3.15
C LEU A 58 28.27 22.54 -2.52
N VAL A 59 27.79 21.58 -3.31
CA VAL A 59 26.84 20.55 -2.84
C VAL A 59 27.46 19.69 -1.74
N ARG A 60 28.74 19.31 -1.85
CA ARG A 60 29.44 18.49 -0.86
C ARG A 60 29.67 19.19 0.49
N GLU A 61 29.54 20.52 0.54
CA GLU A 61 29.63 21.27 1.80
C GLU A 61 28.33 21.23 2.61
N PHE A 62 27.20 20.82 2.00
CA PHE A 62 25.92 20.75 2.70
C PHE A 62 25.84 19.54 3.64
N PRO A 63 25.38 19.73 4.89
CA PRO A 63 25.15 18.62 5.80
C PRO A 63 24.03 17.70 5.29
N GLY A 64 24.24 16.38 5.39
CA GLY A 64 23.29 15.36 4.95
C GLY A 64 23.47 14.88 3.51
N VAL A 65 24.37 15.50 2.73
CA VAL A 65 24.81 14.97 1.42
C VAL A 65 25.81 13.84 1.62
N GLY A 66 25.55 12.69 0.99
CA GLY A 66 26.43 11.52 1.02
C GLY A 66 27.44 11.57 -0.13
N ASP A 67 26.94 11.56 -1.37
CA ASP A 67 27.75 11.67 -2.58
C ASP A 67 27.16 12.68 -3.57
N ALA A 68 28.00 13.22 -4.42
CA ALA A 68 27.59 14.04 -5.55
C ALA A 68 28.47 13.73 -6.76
N ARG A 69 27.84 13.44 -7.90
CA ARG A 69 28.51 13.11 -9.16
C ARG A 69 27.85 13.78 -10.35
N ALA A 70 28.66 14.20 -11.31
CA ALA A 70 28.16 14.68 -12.59
C ALA A 70 27.90 13.50 -13.54
N LEU A 71 26.79 13.54 -14.26
CA LEU A 71 26.48 12.55 -15.28
C LEU A 71 27.38 12.73 -16.50
N SER A 72 27.95 11.63 -16.99
CA SER A 72 28.78 11.63 -18.19
C SER A 72 27.94 11.81 -19.46
N ASP A 73 28.61 12.21 -20.55
CA ASP A 73 27.96 12.33 -21.85
C ASP A 73 27.48 10.97 -22.37
N GLU A 74 28.22 9.89 -22.09
CA GLU A 74 27.83 8.53 -22.46
C GLU A 74 26.57 8.06 -21.73
N GLU A 75 26.47 8.32 -20.42
CA GLU A 75 25.26 8.03 -19.64
C GLU A 75 24.06 8.84 -20.15
N THR A 76 24.26 10.14 -20.41
CA THR A 76 23.21 11.02 -20.94
C THR A 76 22.73 10.55 -22.30
N LYS A 77 23.64 10.12 -23.19
CA LYS A 77 23.30 9.54 -24.50
C LYS A 77 22.48 8.26 -24.34
N GLY A 78 22.86 7.40 -23.40
CA GLY A 78 22.14 6.16 -23.09
C GLY A 78 20.70 6.41 -22.63
N LEU A 79 20.47 7.46 -21.83
CA LEU A 79 19.12 7.84 -21.38
C LEU A 79 18.24 8.37 -22.54
N LEU A 80 18.85 9.03 -23.53
CA LEU A 80 18.14 9.62 -24.67
C LEU A 80 17.94 8.65 -25.84
N GLN A 81 18.80 7.64 -25.98
CA GLN A 81 18.77 6.66 -27.07
C GLN A 81 17.41 5.96 -27.28
N PRO A 82 16.65 5.56 -26.23
CA PRO A 82 15.34 4.94 -26.42
C PRO A 82 14.30 5.83 -27.12
N TRP A 83 14.47 7.15 -27.01
CA TRP A 83 13.53 8.14 -27.54
C TRP A 83 13.95 8.69 -28.90
N LEU A 84 15.26 8.85 -29.10
CA LEU A 84 15.82 9.57 -30.25
C LEU A 84 16.65 8.68 -31.20
N GLY A 85 16.87 7.41 -30.84
CA GLY A 85 17.57 6.43 -31.67
C GLY A 85 19.09 6.41 -31.50
N GLU A 86 19.73 5.49 -32.22
CA GLU A 86 21.19 5.34 -32.26
C GLU A 86 21.84 6.41 -33.14
N GLY A 87 23.04 6.88 -32.76
CA GLY A 87 23.78 7.89 -33.52
C GLY A 87 23.60 9.34 -33.06
N LEU A 88 23.06 9.56 -31.86
CA LEU A 88 22.93 10.91 -31.30
C LEU A 88 24.29 11.60 -31.10
N GLU A 89 24.41 12.85 -31.56
CA GLU A 89 25.52 13.75 -31.24
C GLU A 89 25.04 14.78 -30.21
N LEU A 90 25.51 14.65 -28.97
CA LEU A 90 25.12 15.54 -27.86
C LEU A 90 25.62 16.97 -28.05
N GLU A 91 26.65 17.16 -28.87
CA GLU A 91 27.28 18.45 -29.15
C GLU A 91 26.38 19.39 -29.98
N GLU A 92 25.44 18.83 -30.75
CA GLU A 92 24.49 19.60 -31.56
C GLU A 92 23.20 19.98 -30.80
N LEU A 93 22.98 19.36 -29.63
CA LEU A 93 21.79 19.59 -28.82
C LEU A 93 22.15 20.42 -27.58
N PRO A 94 21.38 21.47 -27.25
CA PRO A 94 21.55 22.20 -26.00
C PRO A 94 21.01 21.37 -24.82
N VAL A 95 21.69 20.26 -24.50
CA VAL A 95 21.35 19.40 -23.38
C VAL A 95 21.91 19.95 -22.07
N PRO A 96 21.12 20.01 -20.99
CA PRO A 96 21.62 20.38 -19.67
C PRO A 96 22.56 19.29 -19.13
N ARG A 97 23.58 19.72 -18.37
CA ARG A 97 24.41 18.80 -17.60
C ARG A 97 23.75 18.54 -16.26
N LEU A 98 23.65 17.27 -15.89
CA LEU A 98 23.00 16.82 -14.67
C LEU A 98 24.05 16.46 -13.63
N VAL A 99 23.88 16.98 -12.42
CA VAL A 99 24.64 16.57 -11.24
C VAL A 99 23.66 15.87 -10.31
N LEU A 100 23.92 14.59 -10.06
CA LEU A 100 23.15 13.73 -9.16
C LEU A 100 23.74 13.90 -7.76
N VAL A 101 22.86 14.18 -6.80
CA VAL A 101 23.21 14.39 -5.40
C VAL A 101 22.48 13.35 -4.56
N GLU A 102 23.24 12.43 -3.97
CA GLU A 102 22.74 11.43 -3.05
C GLU A 102 22.69 11.99 -1.63
N ILE A 103 21.55 11.78 -0.97
CA ILE A 103 21.25 12.28 0.36
C ILE A 103 21.27 11.12 1.34
N ASP A 104 22.28 11.12 2.20
CA ASP A 104 22.42 10.14 3.28
C ASP A 104 21.40 10.42 4.40
N ASP A 105 21.34 11.68 4.84
CA ASP A 105 20.49 12.13 5.93
C ASP A 105 19.58 13.29 5.49
N PRO A 106 18.31 12.99 5.13
CA PRO A 106 17.37 14.00 4.68
C PRO A 106 16.86 14.93 5.80
N GLU A 107 17.06 14.59 7.09
CA GLU A 107 16.66 15.47 8.20
C GLU A 107 17.66 16.61 8.42
N LEU A 108 18.94 16.35 8.12
CA LEU A 108 20.02 17.34 8.24
C LEU A 108 20.10 18.30 7.04
N LEU A 109 19.58 17.90 5.88
CA LEU A 109 19.67 18.70 4.66
C LEU A 109 18.54 19.72 4.52
N ASN A 110 18.87 21.01 4.58
CA ASN A 110 17.94 22.07 4.16
C ASN A 110 18.04 22.31 2.65
N LEU A 111 17.15 21.65 1.91
CA LEU A 111 17.06 21.75 0.44
C LEU A 111 16.70 23.13 -0.07
N ALA A 112 15.92 23.91 0.69
CA ALA A 112 15.57 25.27 0.28
C ALA A 112 16.78 26.19 0.30
N ASP A 113 17.63 26.04 1.32
CA ASP A 113 18.88 26.79 1.44
C ASP A 113 19.88 26.34 0.37
N MET A 114 20.01 25.02 0.14
CA MET A 114 20.85 24.48 -0.93
C MET A 114 20.44 25.00 -2.30
N LYS A 115 19.13 24.97 -2.60
CA LYS A 115 18.59 25.52 -3.85
C LYS A 115 18.89 27.01 -3.99
N ALA A 116 18.63 27.80 -2.95
CA ALA A 116 18.87 29.23 -2.98
C ALA A 116 20.35 29.57 -3.20
N GLN A 117 21.26 28.81 -2.58
CA GLN A 117 22.69 29.03 -2.71
C GLN A 117 23.22 28.62 -4.09
N ILE A 118 22.78 27.47 -4.62
CA ILE A 118 23.15 27.03 -5.97
C ILE A 118 22.65 28.01 -7.03
N GLU A 119 21.41 28.48 -6.93
CA GLU A 119 20.83 29.44 -7.90
C GLU A 119 21.47 30.84 -7.81
N GLN A 120 22.10 31.18 -6.68
CA GLN A 120 22.85 32.44 -6.50
C GLN A 120 24.29 32.35 -7.00
N ASP A 121 24.99 31.27 -6.67
CA ASP A 121 26.43 31.13 -6.92
C ASP A 121 26.75 30.58 -8.31
N ILE A 122 25.82 29.84 -8.93
CA ILE A 122 26.06 29.10 -10.17
C ILE A 122 25.14 29.62 -11.29
N ARG A 123 25.76 30.09 -12.37
CA ARG A 123 25.03 30.69 -13.48
C ARG A 123 24.29 29.61 -14.27
N ALA A 124 23.00 29.84 -14.55
CA ALA A 124 22.13 28.92 -15.29
C ALA A 124 21.90 27.54 -14.64
N ALA A 125 22.18 27.40 -13.34
CA ALA A 125 21.80 26.24 -12.55
C ALA A 125 20.33 26.32 -12.10
N SER A 126 19.68 25.18 -12.00
CA SER A 126 18.37 25.01 -11.37
C SER A 126 18.34 23.69 -10.61
N VAL A 127 17.86 23.71 -9.38
CA VAL A 127 17.70 22.51 -8.56
C VAL A 127 16.28 21.99 -8.72
N ASP A 128 16.17 20.74 -9.16
CA ASP A 128 14.88 20.06 -9.30
C ASP A 128 14.55 19.26 -8.04
N ASP A 129 13.56 19.75 -7.29
CA ASP A 129 13.08 19.09 -6.08
C ASP A 129 11.91 18.16 -6.42
N HIS A 130 12.22 16.89 -6.59
CA HIS A 130 11.25 15.83 -6.89
C HIS A 130 10.32 15.54 -5.69
N ARG A 131 10.60 16.09 -4.49
CA ARG A 131 9.82 15.86 -3.28
C ARG A 131 8.41 16.45 -3.36
N VAL A 132 8.17 17.52 -4.12
CA VAL A 132 6.82 18.10 -4.26
C VAL A 132 5.87 17.12 -4.96
N TRP A 133 6.31 16.57 -6.09
CA TRP A 133 5.55 15.56 -6.83
C TRP A 133 5.39 14.28 -5.99
N ASN A 134 6.47 13.85 -5.32
CA ASN A 134 6.42 12.68 -4.45
C ASN A 134 5.43 12.85 -3.29
N ARG A 135 5.39 14.03 -2.64
CA ARG A 135 4.39 14.32 -1.59
C ARG A 135 2.96 14.20 -2.10
N GLN A 136 2.68 14.63 -3.33
CA GLN A 136 1.36 14.48 -3.93
C GLN A 136 1.04 13.01 -4.24
N LEU A 137 1.99 12.26 -4.78
CA LEU A 137 1.84 10.84 -5.08
C LEU A 137 1.63 10.01 -3.80
N SER A 138 2.42 10.29 -2.76
CA SER A 138 2.26 9.75 -1.42
C SER A 138 0.88 10.06 -0.83
N ALA A 139 0.39 11.30 -1.01
CA ALA A 139 -0.95 11.68 -0.55
C ALA A 139 -2.06 10.92 -1.30
N MET A 140 -1.90 10.69 -2.61
CA MET A 140 -2.82 9.87 -3.40
C MET A 140 -2.81 8.41 -2.94
N ALA A 141 -1.63 7.83 -2.70
CA ALA A 141 -1.49 6.47 -2.18
C ALA A 141 -2.13 6.32 -0.79
N ASN A 142 -1.87 7.25 0.12
CA ASN A 142 -2.50 7.28 1.45
C ASN A 142 -4.02 7.40 1.37
N THR A 143 -4.54 8.18 0.41
CA THR A 143 -5.97 8.27 0.17
C THR A 143 -6.54 6.94 -0.32
N ALA A 144 -5.83 6.23 -1.21
CA ALA A 144 -6.23 4.90 -1.66
C ALA A 144 -6.25 3.87 -0.52
N VAL A 145 -5.24 3.90 0.36
CA VAL A 145 -5.19 3.08 1.59
C VAL A 145 -6.38 3.38 2.50
N LEU A 146 -6.70 4.66 2.70
CA LEU A 146 -7.85 5.10 3.50
C LEU A 146 -9.19 4.60 2.92
N VAL A 147 -9.36 4.69 1.60
CA VAL A 147 -10.53 4.16 0.91
C VAL A 147 -10.61 2.63 1.07
N GLY A 148 -9.47 1.93 0.94
CA GLY A 148 -9.39 0.49 1.18
C GLY A 148 -9.82 0.10 2.59
N PHE A 149 -9.39 0.86 3.61
CA PHE A 149 -9.86 0.66 4.98
C PHE A 149 -11.36 0.93 5.12
N GLY A 150 -11.89 1.95 4.44
CA GLY A 150 -13.33 2.22 4.38
C GLY A 150 -14.14 1.04 3.81
N ILE A 151 -13.64 0.42 2.73
CA ILE A 151 -14.24 -0.79 2.13
C ILE A 151 -14.19 -1.95 3.12
N LEU A 152 -13.07 -2.16 3.82
CA LEU A 152 -12.94 -3.22 4.82
C LEU A 152 -13.99 -3.06 5.93
N VAL A 153 -14.16 -1.84 6.46
CA VAL A 153 -15.19 -1.52 7.47
C VAL A 153 -16.59 -1.82 6.94
N LEU A 154 -16.88 -1.44 5.69
CA LEU A 154 -18.18 -1.71 5.05
C LEU A 154 -18.46 -3.22 4.93
N VAL A 155 -17.45 -4.00 4.54
CA VAL A 155 -17.56 -5.47 4.43
C VAL A 155 -17.80 -6.09 5.80
N LEU A 156 -17.05 -5.69 6.83
CA LEU A 156 -17.25 -6.18 8.19
C LEU A 156 -18.64 -5.80 8.74
N PHE A 157 -19.10 -4.57 8.46
CA PHE A 157 -20.44 -4.13 8.85
C PHE A 157 -21.54 -4.96 8.17
N SER A 158 -21.42 -5.16 6.85
CA SER A 158 -22.35 -6.02 6.08
C SER A 158 -22.37 -7.46 6.61
N MET A 159 -21.21 -7.99 6.99
CA MET A 159 -21.08 -9.29 7.60
C MET A 159 -21.85 -9.37 8.93
N VAL A 160 -21.66 -8.38 9.82
CA VAL A 160 -22.38 -8.30 11.10
C VAL A 160 -23.90 -8.30 10.87
N LEU A 161 -24.40 -7.45 9.98
CA LEU A 161 -25.83 -7.40 9.64
C LEU A 161 -26.35 -8.76 9.14
N SER A 162 -25.60 -9.40 8.24
CA SER A 162 -25.94 -10.72 7.71
C SER A 162 -26.02 -11.79 8.81
N VAL A 163 -25.12 -11.76 9.80
CA VAL A 163 -25.13 -12.67 10.95
C VAL A 163 -26.33 -12.39 11.86
N ILE A 164 -26.68 -11.13 12.09
CA ILE A 164 -27.87 -10.75 12.87
C ILE A 164 -29.12 -11.31 12.20
N PHE A 165 -29.30 -11.08 10.91
CA PHE A 165 -30.46 -11.58 10.17
C PHE A 165 -30.52 -13.11 10.16
N ALA A 166 -29.38 -13.78 9.95
CA ALA A 166 -29.33 -15.24 10.00
C ALA A 166 -29.70 -15.79 11.38
N THR A 167 -29.23 -15.15 12.45
CA THR A 167 -29.54 -15.55 13.83
C THR A 167 -31.02 -15.32 14.14
N GLN A 168 -31.59 -14.17 13.76
CA GLN A 168 -33.01 -13.88 13.95
C GLN A 168 -33.91 -14.83 13.14
N ALA A 169 -33.54 -15.12 11.89
CA ALA A 169 -34.28 -16.06 11.05
C ALA A 169 -34.27 -17.48 11.67
N ALA A 170 -33.12 -17.91 12.21
CA ALA A 170 -33.00 -19.20 12.89
C ALA A 170 -33.84 -19.26 14.17
N MET A 171 -33.88 -18.18 14.96
CA MET A 171 -34.69 -18.11 16.19
C MET A 171 -36.20 -18.08 15.88
N SER A 172 -36.61 -17.28 14.90
CA SER A 172 -38.01 -17.18 14.47
C SER A 172 -38.54 -18.51 13.94
N GLY A 173 -37.74 -19.23 13.15
CA GLY A 173 -38.11 -20.54 12.61
C GLY A 173 -38.17 -21.67 13.63
N ASN A 174 -37.55 -21.53 14.82
CA ASN A 174 -37.52 -22.55 15.87
C ASN A 174 -38.21 -22.08 17.16
N LYS A 175 -39.15 -21.13 17.06
CA LYS A 175 -39.81 -20.52 18.22
C LYS A 175 -40.45 -21.56 19.16
N ASP A 176 -41.14 -22.55 18.61
CA ASP A 176 -41.81 -23.61 19.38
C ASP A 176 -40.83 -24.43 20.23
N VAL A 177 -39.63 -24.70 19.71
CA VAL A 177 -38.58 -25.44 20.42
C VAL A 177 -37.99 -24.61 21.56
N VAL A 178 -37.80 -23.31 21.32
CA VAL A 178 -37.28 -22.36 22.32
C VAL A 178 -38.28 -22.18 23.45
N GLU A 179 -39.57 -22.10 23.14
CA GLU A 179 -40.65 -21.93 24.12
C GLU A 179 -40.75 -23.13 25.07
N VAL A 180 -40.63 -24.37 24.56
CA VAL A 180 -40.57 -25.58 25.39
C VAL A 180 -39.33 -25.58 26.30
N LEU A 181 -38.17 -25.16 25.79
CA LEU A 181 -36.94 -25.07 26.60
C LEU A 181 -37.07 -24.03 27.72
N HIS A 182 -37.71 -22.90 27.42
CA HIS A 182 -37.99 -21.85 28.38
C HIS A 182 -38.94 -22.34 29.48
N PHE A 183 -40.01 -23.09 29.14
CA PHE A 183 -40.92 -23.69 30.13
C PHE A 183 -40.25 -24.74 31.03
N VAL A 184 -39.18 -25.40 30.56
CA VAL A 184 -38.38 -26.34 31.37
C VAL A 184 -37.34 -25.61 32.25
N GLY A 185 -37.25 -24.28 32.17
CA GLY A 185 -36.42 -23.45 33.04
C GLY A 185 -35.00 -23.21 32.53
N ALA A 186 -34.76 -23.33 31.22
CA ALA A 186 -33.46 -23.02 30.65
C ALA A 186 -33.12 -21.53 30.81
N GLU A 187 -31.96 -21.24 31.40
CA GLU A 187 -31.49 -19.87 31.58
C GLU A 187 -31.15 -19.22 30.22
N VAL A 188 -31.59 -17.98 30.00
CA VAL A 188 -31.33 -17.16 28.78
C VAL A 188 -29.83 -17.09 28.44
N SER A 189 -28.98 -17.08 29.48
CA SER A 189 -27.52 -17.08 29.36
C SER A 189 -26.98 -18.39 28.78
N PHE A 190 -27.58 -19.53 29.13
CA PHE A 190 -27.21 -20.84 28.61
C PHE A 190 -27.48 -20.94 27.11
N ILE A 191 -28.68 -20.54 26.68
CA ILE A 191 -29.06 -20.50 25.25
C ILE A 191 -28.12 -19.57 24.47
N ALA A 192 -27.88 -18.35 24.97
CA ALA A 192 -26.99 -17.40 24.31
C ALA A 192 -25.54 -17.92 24.18
N SER A 193 -25.04 -18.66 25.17
CA SER A 193 -23.68 -19.22 25.15
C SER A 193 -23.52 -20.35 24.12
N GLU A 194 -24.56 -21.16 23.93
CA GLU A 194 -24.53 -22.28 22.98
C GLU A 194 -24.57 -21.76 21.54
N PHE A 195 -25.43 -20.77 21.26
CA PHE A 195 -25.45 -20.07 19.98
C PHE A 195 -24.12 -19.36 19.71
N GLN A 196 -23.54 -18.70 20.71
CA GLN A 196 -22.23 -18.05 20.57
C GLN A 196 -21.14 -19.07 20.17
N ARG A 197 -21.06 -20.23 20.84
CA ARG A 197 -20.07 -21.28 20.50
C ARG A 197 -20.30 -21.81 19.09
N HIS A 198 -21.54 -22.09 18.72
CA HIS A 198 -21.87 -22.59 17.39
C HIS A 198 -21.46 -21.59 16.30
N PHE A 199 -21.83 -20.32 16.45
CA PHE A 199 -21.50 -19.26 15.49
C PHE A 199 -20.01 -18.88 15.51
N LEU A 200 -19.31 -19.03 16.64
CA LEU A 200 -17.86 -18.88 16.71
C LEU A 200 -17.16 -19.92 15.85
N VAL A 201 -17.56 -21.20 15.94
CA VAL A 201 -16.97 -22.28 15.11
C VAL A 201 -17.32 -22.06 13.63
N LEU A 202 -18.55 -21.63 13.33
CA LEU A 202 -18.95 -21.29 11.97
C LEU A 202 -18.15 -20.11 11.40
N GLY A 203 -17.94 -19.08 12.23
CA GLY A 203 -17.14 -17.89 11.92
C GLY A 203 -15.68 -18.23 11.68
N LEU A 204 -15.10 -19.09 12.53
CA LEU A 204 -13.73 -19.56 12.39
C LEU A 204 -13.55 -20.41 11.13
N LYS A 205 -14.45 -21.38 10.88
CA LYS A 205 -14.39 -22.21 9.66
C LYS A 205 -14.55 -21.38 8.40
N GLY A 206 -15.54 -20.49 8.37
CA GLY A 206 -15.74 -19.57 7.24
C GLY A 206 -14.53 -18.65 7.07
N GLY A 207 -14.02 -18.12 8.17
CA GLY A 207 -12.82 -17.28 8.22
C GLY A 207 -11.60 -17.96 7.61
N VAL A 208 -11.26 -19.16 8.11
CA VAL A 208 -10.14 -19.96 7.61
C VAL A 208 -10.31 -20.32 6.14
N ILE A 209 -11.49 -20.71 5.69
CA ILE A 209 -11.74 -21.01 4.27
C ILE A 209 -11.52 -19.76 3.42
N GLY A 210 -12.13 -18.64 3.78
CA GLY A 210 -11.98 -17.38 3.05
C GLY A 210 -10.54 -16.87 3.03
N GLY A 211 -9.86 -16.91 4.17
CA GLY A 211 -8.46 -16.50 4.29
C GLY A 211 -7.50 -17.41 3.52
N THR A 212 -7.74 -18.73 3.53
CA THR A 212 -6.94 -19.68 2.75
C THR A 212 -7.12 -19.45 1.24
N ILE A 213 -8.36 -19.24 0.78
CA ILE A 213 -8.63 -18.92 -0.62
C ILE A 213 -7.96 -17.60 -1.00
N ALA A 214 -8.03 -16.57 -0.16
CA ALA A 214 -7.36 -15.29 -0.42
C ALA A 214 -5.83 -15.45 -0.51
N ALA A 215 -5.23 -16.18 0.44
CA ALA A 215 -3.80 -16.48 0.42
C ALA A 215 -3.40 -17.25 -0.85
N LEU A 216 -4.20 -18.23 -1.29
CA LEU A 216 -3.97 -18.94 -2.55
C LEU A 216 -4.10 -18.02 -3.76
N SER A 217 -5.08 -17.10 -3.78
CA SER A 217 -5.23 -16.11 -4.85
C SER A 217 -3.98 -15.22 -4.96
N PHE A 218 -3.44 -14.75 -3.82
CA PHE A 218 -2.20 -13.97 -3.81
C PHE A 218 -0.98 -14.79 -4.24
N LEU A 219 -0.87 -16.04 -3.81
CA LEU A 219 0.22 -16.94 -4.25
C LEU A 219 0.17 -17.18 -5.76
N VAL A 220 -1.01 -17.43 -6.31
CA VAL A 220 -1.23 -17.59 -7.75
C VAL A 220 -0.85 -16.30 -8.48
N MET A 221 -1.28 -15.15 -7.99
CA MET A 221 -0.94 -13.85 -8.58
C MET A 221 0.57 -13.59 -8.58
N GLY A 222 1.26 -13.90 -7.48
CA GLY A 222 2.72 -13.78 -7.40
C GLY A 222 3.45 -14.75 -8.33
N PHE A 223 2.97 -15.99 -8.45
CA PHE A 223 3.55 -16.99 -9.34
C PHE A 223 3.45 -16.56 -10.81
N PHE A 224 2.25 -16.20 -11.29
CA PHE A 224 2.06 -15.72 -12.66
C PHE A 224 2.76 -14.38 -12.92
N GLY A 225 2.76 -13.46 -11.95
CA GLY A 225 3.49 -12.19 -12.06
C GLY A 225 5.01 -12.36 -12.20
N SER A 226 5.60 -13.36 -11.53
CA SER A 226 7.02 -13.69 -11.67
C SER A 226 7.37 -14.45 -12.95
N SER A 227 6.38 -15.10 -13.59
CA SER A 227 6.59 -15.91 -14.80
C SER A 227 6.67 -15.05 -16.06
N ASP A 228 6.08 -13.85 -16.03
CA ASP A 228 5.97 -12.93 -17.16
C ASP A 228 7.13 -11.92 -17.25
N ILE A 229 8.25 -12.17 -16.54
CA ILE A 229 9.49 -11.37 -16.58
C ILE A 229 10.10 -11.31 -18.00
N THR A 230 9.67 -12.18 -18.91
CA THR A 230 10.13 -12.20 -20.32
C THR A 230 9.25 -11.42 -21.29
N SER A 231 8.10 -10.87 -20.88
CA SER A 231 7.23 -10.07 -21.76
C SER A 231 7.37 -8.56 -21.48
N VAL A 232 7.45 -7.75 -22.53
CA VAL A 232 7.64 -6.27 -22.47
C VAL A 232 6.58 -5.58 -21.59
N SER A 233 5.39 -6.18 -21.45
CA SER A 233 4.30 -5.69 -20.59
C SER A 233 4.50 -6.04 -19.10
N GLY A 234 5.12 -7.18 -18.78
CA GLY A 234 5.42 -7.59 -17.41
C GLY A 234 6.42 -6.66 -16.72
N ASN A 235 7.42 -6.17 -17.46
CA ASN A 235 8.39 -5.19 -16.98
C ASN A 235 7.75 -3.84 -16.60
N GLN A 236 6.73 -3.39 -17.33
CA GLN A 236 6.05 -2.12 -17.04
C GLN A 236 5.18 -2.22 -15.78
N VAL A 237 4.48 -3.34 -15.58
CA VAL A 237 3.68 -3.56 -14.37
C VAL A 237 4.58 -3.74 -13.15
N GLN A 238 5.71 -4.43 -13.28
CA GLN A 238 6.69 -4.57 -12.19
C GLN A 238 7.40 -3.24 -11.86
N ALA A 239 7.71 -2.41 -12.86
CA ALA A 239 8.22 -1.07 -12.63
C ALA A 239 7.18 -0.14 -11.97
N LEU A 240 5.90 -0.35 -12.27
CA LEU A 240 4.79 0.45 -11.73
C LEU A 240 4.17 -0.08 -10.42
N PHE A 241 4.49 -1.28 -9.96
CA PHE A 241 3.88 -1.85 -8.74
C PHE A 241 4.88 -2.65 -7.87
N GLY A 242 6.16 -2.70 -8.24
CA GLY A 242 7.16 -3.54 -7.61
C GLY A 242 6.95 -5.03 -7.92
N ALA A 243 7.75 -5.90 -7.30
CA ALA A 243 7.44 -7.33 -7.31
C ALA A 243 6.10 -7.51 -6.58
N VAL A 244 5.06 -7.97 -7.28
CA VAL A 244 3.73 -8.25 -6.71
C VAL A 244 3.82 -9.46 -5.77
N GLN A 245 4.42 -9.24 -4.61
CA GLN A 245 4.58 -10.22 -3.55
C GLN A 245 3.98 -9.62 -2.29
N VAL A 246 3.01 -10.32 -1.73
CA VAL A 246 2.44 -9.94 -0.44
C VAL A 246 3.55 -10.09 0.60
N SER A 247 3.95 -8.96 1.18
CA SER A 247 4.90 -8.92 2.30
C SER A 247 4.42 -9.80 3.46
N ALA A 248 5.33 -10.26 4.32
CA ALA A 248 5.00 -11.04 5.51
C ALA A 248 3.93 -10.34 6.38
N ILE A 249 3.92 -8.99 6.37
CA ILE A 249 2.93 -8.17 7.07
C ILE A 249 1.50 -8.39 6.54
N GLY A 250 1.35 -8.60 5.22
CA GLY A 250 0.06 -8.85 4.58
C GLY A 250 -0.53 -10.21 4.97
N TYR A 251 0.31 -11.24 5.08
CA TYR A 251 -0.12 -12.55 5.59
C TYR A 251 -0.52 -12.51 7.07
N VAL A 252 0.20 -11.75 7.89
CA VAL A 252 -0.21 -11.48 9.29
C VAL A 252 -1.57 -10.77 9.32
N GLY A 253 -1.79 -9.80 8.41
CA GLY A 253 -3.07 -9.13 8.22
C GLY A 253 -4.22 -10.10 7.91
N ILE A 254 -4.00 -11.08 7.03
CA ILE A 254 -4.99 -12.12 6.72
C ILE A 254 -5.35 -12.92 7.98
N VAL A 255 -4.36 -13.37 8.75
CA VAL A 255 -4.62 -14.10 10.01
C VAL A 255 -5.40 -13.24 11.01
N ALA A 256 -5.04 -11.96 11.13
CA ALA A 256 -5.76 -11.01 11.99
C ALA A 256 -7.22 -10.84 11.55
N VAL A 257 -7.50 -10.75 10.25
CA VAL A 257 -8.88 -10.70 9.71
C VAL A 257 -9.65 -11.97 10.03
N VAL A 258 -9.05 -13.16 9.89
CA VAL A 258 -9.72 -14.42 10.23
C VAL A 258 -10.14 -14.47 11.69
N VAL A 259 -9.25 -14.05 12.61
CA VAL A 259 -9.55 -13.96 14.04
C VAL A 259 -10.65 -12.92 14.30
N LEU A 260 -10.55 -11.74 13.69
CA LEU A 260 -11.54 -10.67 13.82
C LEU A 260 -12.92 -11.12 13.36
N VAL A 261 -13.02 -11.77 12.20
CA VAL A 261 -14.25 -12.34 11.62
C VAL A 261 -14.87 -13.37 12.57
N ALA A 262 -14.07 -14.27 13.16
CA ALA A 262 -14.57 -15.26 14.12
C ALA A 262 -15.13 -14.60 15.38
N VAL A 263 -14.40 -13.62 15.95
CA VAL A 263 -14.81 -12.87 17.14
C VAL A 263 -16.07 -12.06 16.88
N LEU A 264 -16.12 -11.31 15.76
CA LEU A 264 -17.28 -10.51 15.38
C LEU A 264 -18.52 -11.39 15.18
N THR A 265 -18.39 -12.53 14.51
CA THR A 265 -19.51 -13.47 14.32
C THR A 265 -20.06 -13.96 15.65
N ALA A 266 -19.17 -14.35 16.58
CA ALA A 266 -19.55 -14.85 17.88
C ALA A 266 -20.24 -13.78 18.76
N LEU A 267 -19.65 -12.58 18.84
CA LEU A 267 -20.20 -11.46 19.61
C LEU A 267 -21.55 -11.01 19.05
N THR A 268 -21.65 -10.90 17.72
CA THR A 268 -22.88 -10.48 17.05
C THR A 268 -24.01 -11.47 17.28
N SER A 269 -23.74 -12.77 17.20
CA SER A 269 -24.74 -13.80 17.50
C SER A 269 -25.23 -13.70 18.94
N ARG A 270 -24.32 -13.54 19.92
CA ARG A 270 -24.69 -13.40 21.33
C ARG A 270 -25.61 -12.19 21.57
N LEU A 271 -25.26 -11.03 21.00
CA LEU A 271 -26.04 -9.80 21.12
C LEU A 271 -27.42 -9.92 20.44
N ALA A 272 -27.47 -10.56 19.28
CA ALA A 272 -28.72 -10.80 18.56
C ALA A 272 -29.68 -11.69 19.37
N VAL A 273 -29.16 -12.76 19.99
CA VAL A 273 -29.95 -13.65 20.85
C VAL A 273 -30.44 -12.93 22.11
N HIS A 274 -29.58 -12.18 22.79
CA HIS A 274 -29.99 -11.40 23.98
C HIS A 274 -31.09 -10.39 23.68
N ARG A 275 -30.96 -9.62 22.58
CA ARG A 275 -32.00 -8.66 22.17
C ARG A 275 -33.31 -9.34 21.79
N HIS A 276 -33.25 -10.52 21.19
CA HIS A 276 -34.46 -11.25 20.81
C HIS A 276 -35.21 -11.79 22.02
N LEU A 277 -34.48 -12.35 23.00
CA LEU A 277 -35.06 -12.88 24.24
C LEU A 277 -35.60 -11.77 25.15
N ALA A 278 -34.91 -10.62 25.25
CA ALA A 278 -35.40 -9.46 26.00
C ALA A 278 -36.69 -8.83 25.44
N ASN A 279 -37.08 -9.15 24.20
CA ASN A 279 -38.34 -8.73 23.60
C ASN A 279 -39.47 -9.76 23.80
N MET A 280 -39.18 -10.94 24.37
CA MET A 280 -40.17 -11.98 24.66
C MET A 280 -40.68 -11.94 26.11
N ASP A 281 -39.92 -11.31 27.01
CA ASP A 281 -40.35 -10.94 28.36
C ASP A 281 -41.23 -9.67 28.33
#